data_AF-A0A397BE90-F1
#
_entry.id   AF-A0A397BE90-F1
#
_cell.length_a   1.000
_cell.length_b   1.000
_cell.length_c   1.000
_cell.angle_alpha   90.00
_cell.angle_beta   90.00
_cell.angle_gamma   90.00
#
_symmetry.space_group_name_H-M   'P 1'
#
loop_
_entity.id
_entity.type
_entity.pdbx_description
1 polymer ?
#
loop_
_entity_poly.entity_id
_entity_poly.type
_entity_poly.pdbx_seq_one_letter_code
_entity_poly.pdbx_strand_id
1 'polypeptide(L)'
;MAEFEATVGFKYLKAVHLNDSKGDVGCHADRHEKIGRGRVGLEPFRRLMNDPRFNHIPMIIETPYVDDDGYEEEISLLYSLHDNDKPAIK
;
A
#
# COMPACT_ATOMS: atom_id res chain seq x y z
N MET A 1 -10.75 -11.67 1.71
CA MET A 1 -10.90 -11.44 0.25
C MET A 1 -12.20 -11.97 -0.33
N ALA A 2 -12.73 -13.13 0.10
CA ALA A 2 -14.06 -13.59 -0.34
C ALA A 2 -15.18 -12.59 -0.01
N GLU A 3 -15.11 -11.93 1.15
CA GLU A 3 -16.07 -10.90 1.57
C GLU A 3 -16.08 -9.68 0.64
N PHE A 4 -14.91 -9.19 0.21
CA PHE A 4 -14.83 -8.08 -0.73
C PHE A 4 -15.43 -8.46 -2.09
N GLU A 5 -15.13 -9.66 -2.59
CA GLU A 5 -15.71 -10.15 -3.84
C GLU A 5 -17.24 -10.27 -3.76
N ALA A 6 -17.77 -10.78 -2.64
CA ALA A 6 -19.21 -10.93 -2.44
C ALA A 6 -19.95 -9.60 -2.25
N THR A 7 -19.31 -8.61 -1.63
CA THR A 7 -19.94 -7.33 -1.28
C THR A 7 -19.82 -6.30 -2.40
N VAL A 8 -18.64 -6.19 -3.01
CA VAL A 8 -18.33 -5.20 -4.04
C VAL A 8 -17.99 -5.90 -5.36
N GLY A 9 -17.00 -6.80 -5.35
CA GLY A 9 -16.49 -7.48 -6.54
C GLY A 9 -15.23 -6.81 -7.13
N PHE A 10 -14.16 -7.58 -7.33
CA PHE A 10 -12.88 -7.08 -7.86
C PHE A 10 -13.00 -6.49 -9.27
N LYS A 11 -14.04 -6.86 -10.05
CA LYS A 11 -14.30 -6.27 -11.37
C LYS A 11 -14.55 -4.75 -11.32
N TYR A 12 -14.98 -4.22 -10.17
CA TYR A 12 -15.20 -2.79 -9.95
C TYR A 12 -14.01 -2.08 -9.32
N LEU A 13 -13.00 -2.79 -8.81
CA LEU A 13 -11.78 -2.16 -8.32
C LEU A 13 -11.01 -1.57 -9.50
N LYS A 14 -10.73 -0.26 -9.45
CA LYS A 14 -10.05 0.47 -10.54
C LYS A 14 -8.77 1.19 -10.12
N ALA A 15 -8.58 1.46 -8.83
CA ALA A 15 -7.39 2.08 -8.29
C ALA A 15 -7.26 1.75 -6.80
N VAL A 16 -6.07 1.91 -6.26
CA VAL A 16 -5.80 1.85 -4.82
C VAL A 16 -5.03 3.11 -4.42
N HIS A 17 -5.46 3.75 -3.35
CA HIS A 17 -4.66 4.78 -2.70
C HIS A 17 -3.86 4.12 -1.57
N LEU A 18 -2.54 4.22 -1.63
CA LEU A 18 -1.61 3.60 -0.71
C LEU A 18 -1.16 4.63 0.31
N ASN A 19 -1.84 4.63 1.45
CA ASN A 19 -1.57 5.54 2.56
C ASN A 19 -1.47 4.73 3.85
N ASP A 20 -0.47 4.99 4.67
CA ASP A 20 -0.49 4.55 6.07
C ASP A 20 -1.36 5.51 6.89
N SER A 21 -1.70 5.14 8.13
CA SER A 21 -2.59 5.91 8.99
C SER A 21 -1.86 6.39 10.25
N LYS A 22 -2.03 7.67 10.59
CA LYS A 22 -1.61 8.20 11.90
C LYS A 22 -2.50 7.70 13.05
N GLY A 23 -3.76 7.38 12.73
CA GLY A 23 -4.78 7.01 13.71
C GLY A 23 -4.94 5.49 13.85
N ASP A 24 -5.46 5.08 15.01
CA ASP A 24 -5.77 3.67 15.28
C ASP A 24 -6.97 3.19 14.44
N VAL A 25 -7.11 1.87 14.30
CA VAL A 25 -8.23 1.26 13.57
C VAL A 25 -9.57 1.72 14.14
N GLY A 26 -10.47 2.18 13.27
CA GLY A 26 -11.80 2.65 13.68
C GLY A 26 -11.83 4.05 14.33
N CYS A 27 -10.74 4.83 14.30
CA CYS A 27 -10.74 6.18 14.87
C CYS A 27 -11.51 7.23 14.04
N HIS A 28 -11.93 6.89 12.81
CA HIS A 28 -12.62 7.79 11.88
C HIS A 28 -11.86 9.09 11.53
N ALA A 29 -10.55 9.13 11.73
CA ALA A 29 -9.70 10.24 11.31
C ALA A 29 -9.02 9.93 9.98
N ASP A 30 -9.19 10.82 9.01
CA ASP A 30 -8.54 10.73 7.70
C ASP A 30 -7.18 11.46 7.74
N ARG A 31 -6.19 10.81 8.34
CA ARG A 31 -4.85 11.36 8.54
C ARG A 31 -3.79 10.40 8.03
N HIS A 32 -3.32 10.65 6.83
CA HIS A 32 -2.29 9.86 6.18
C HIS A 32 -0.93 9.99 6.89
N GLU A 33 -0.15 8.91 6.81
CA GLU A 33 1.24 8.81 7.23
C GLU A 33 2.07 8.15 6.13
N LYS A 34 3.38 8.40 6.13
CA LYS A 34 4.32 7.71 5.23
C LYS A 34 4.25 6.20 5.39
N ILE A 35 4.44 5.47 4.29
CA ILE A 35 4.35 4.01 4.21
C ILE A 35 5.22 3.36 5.30
N GLY A 36 4.60 2.55 6.17
CA GLY A 36 5.27 1.81 7.23
C GLY A 36 5.59 2.62 8.48
N ARG A 37 5.30 3.92 8.52
CA ARG A 37 5.51 4.80 9.69
C ARG A 37 4.24 4.99 10.53
N GLY A 38 3.09 4.50 10.06
CA GLY A 38 1.81 4.62 10.75
C GLY A 38 1.37 3.34 11.45
N ARG A 39 0.06 3.26 11.73
CA ARG A 39 -0.60 2.16 12.44
C ARG A 39 -0.93 0.98 11.55
N VAL A 40 -0.98 1.15 10.22
CA VAL A 40 -1.16 0.04 9.26
C VAL A 40 0.13 -0.78 9.21
N GLY A 41 1.29 -0.09 9.19
CA GLY A 41 2.61 -0.72 9.17
C GLY A 41 2.93 -1.41 7.84
N LEU A 42 4.10 -2.06 7.73
CA LEU A 42 4.61 -2.59 6.45
C LEU A 42 3.93 -3.89 5.97
N GLU A 43 3.39 -4.72 6.87
CA GLU A 43 2.86 -6.04 6.51
C GLU A 43 1.73 -5.96 5.47
N PRO A 44 0.70 -5.10 5.64
CA PRO A 44 -0.38 -5.00 4.68
C PRO A 44 0.07 -4.53 3.30
N PHE A 45 1.02 -3.59 3.23
CA PHE A 45 1.60 -3.16 1.95
C PHE A 45 2.35 -4.31 1.27
N ARG A 46 3.16 -5.08 2.01
CA ARG A 46 3.81 -6.29 1.46
C ARG A 46 2.80 -7.29 0.90
N ARG A 47 1.70 -7.54 1.61
CA ARG A 47 0.64 -8.44 1.11
C ARG A 47 0.01 -7.90 -0.18
N LEU A 48 -0.25 -6.60 -0.25
CA LEU A 48 -0.84 -5.95 -1.42
C LEU A 48 0.10 -6.01 -2.63
N MET A 49 1.39 -5.71 -2.45
CA MET A 49 2.39 -5.75 -3.52
C MET A 49 2.62 -7.15 -4.11
N ASN A 50 2.28 -8.21 -3.37
CA ASN A 50 2.44 -9.60 -3.80
C ASN A 50 1.12 -10.28 -4.20
N ASP A 51 0.00 -9.56 -4.20
CA ASP A 51 -1.30 -10.12 -4.53
C ASP A 51 -1.64 -9.91 -6.01
N PRO A 52 -1.69 -10.98 -6.84
CA PRO A 52 -1.87 -10.85 -8.29
C PRO A 52 -3.21 -10.23 -8.69
N ARG A 53 -4.19 -10.12 -7.79
CA ARG A 53 -5.47 -9.44 -8.06
C ARG A 53 -5.31 -7.93 -8.23
N PHE A 54 -4.22 -7.35 -7.74
CA PHE A 54 -3.91 -5.93 -7.87
C PHE A 54 -2.99 -5.62 -9.06
N ASN A 55 -2.59 -6.63 -9.83
CA ASN A 55 -1.83 -6.41 -11.06
C ASN A 55 -2.62 -5.53 -12.03
N HIS A 56 -1.93 -4.61 -12.69
CA HIS A 56 -2.52 -3.63 -13.63
C HIS A 56 -3.53 -2.66 -13.00
N ILE A 57 -3.62 -2.59 -11.67
CA ILE A 57 -4.39 -1.56 -10.96
C ILE A 57 -3.44 -0.41 -10.60
N PRO A 58 -3.74 0.84 -10.98
CA PRO A 58 -3.02 2.02 -10.51
C PRO A 58 -2.97 2.09 -8.98
N MET A 59 -1.77 2.27 -8.44
CA MET A 59 -1.52 2.47 -7.02
C MET A 59 -0.98 3.88 -6.81
N ILE A 60 -1.68 4.71 -6.03
CA ILE A 60 -1.42 6.15 -5.89
C ILE A 60 -1.00 6.43 -4.44
N ILE A 61 0.15 7.06 -4.25
CA ILE A 61 0.63 7.48 -2.93
C ILE A 61 0.15 8.91 -2.68
N GLU A 62 -0.50 9.14 -1.53
CA GLU A 62 -1.01 10.45 -1.10
C GLU A 62 -0.52 10.78 0.33
N THR A 63 0.67 10.28 0.66
CA THR A 63 1.31 10.49 1.96
C THR A 63 1.75 11.95 2.12
N PRO A 64 1.90 12.45 3.35
CA PRO A 64 2.33 13.83 3.57
C PRO A 64 3.71 14.08 2.97
N TYR A 65 3.83 15.15 2.17
CA TYR A 65 5.13 15.69 1.79
C TYR A 65 5.85 16.19 3.03
N VAL A 66 7.03 15.61 3.27
CA VAL A 66 7.99 16.12 4.24
C VAL A 66 9.21 16.43 3.38
N ASP A 67 9.42 17.71 3.12
CA ASP A 67 10.54 18.28 2.35
C ASP A 67 10.48 18.03 0.82
N ASP A 68 11.54 18.43 0.11
CA ASP A 68 11.66 18.35 -1.36
C ASP A 68 11.97 16.92 -1.87
N ASP A 69 12.07 15.93 -0.98
CA ASP A 69 12.52 14.56 -1.28
C ASP A 69 11.49 13.74 -2.11
N GLY A 70 10.27 14.23 -2.26
CA GLY A 70 9.25 13.56 -3.08
C GLY A 70 8.81 12.19 -2.54
N TYR A 71 8.41 11.30 -3.46
CA TYR A 71 7.91 9.96 -3.15
C TYR A 71 8.89 8.84 -3.52
N GLU A 72 10.11 9.17 -3.95
CA GLU A 72 11.07 8.20 -4.49
C GLU A 72 11.40 7.09 -3.49
N GLU A 73 11.62 7.45 -2.22
CA GLU A 73 11.91 6.48 -1.16
C GLU A 73 10.74 5.54 -0.89
N GLU A 74 9.50 6.06 -0.88
CA GLU A 74 8.30 5.26 -0.61
C GLU A 74 7.96 4.34 -1.77
N ILE A 75 8.15 4.81 -3.01
CA ILE A 75 8.03 3.99 -4.22
C ILE A 75 9.07 2.87 -4.19
N SER A 76 10.34 3.19 -3.91
CA SER A 76 11.42 2.20 -3.83
C SER A 76 11.17 1.18 -2.72
N LEU A 77 10.68 1.64 -1.56
CA LEU A 77 10.28 0.78 -0.46
C LEU A 77 9.17 -0.20 -0.90
N LEU A 78 8.11 0.28 -1.55
CA LEU A 78 7.02 -0.59 -2.02
C LEU A 78 7.51 -1.66 -3.00
N TYR A 79 8.36 -1.31 -3.95
CA TYR A 79 8.98 -2.30 -4.85
C TYR A 79 9.83 -3.31 -4.09
N SER A 80 10.58 -2.89 -3.07
CA SER A 80 11.39 -3.81 -2.26
C SER A 80 10.57 -4.84 -1.46
N LEU A 81 9.27 -4.60 -1.27
CA LEU A 81 8.37 -5.53 -0.58
C LEU A 81 7.87 -6.67 -1.49
N HIS A 82 8.08 -6.58 -2.80
CA HIS A 82 7.71 -7.63 -3.74
C HIS A 82 8.73 -8.78 -3.67
N ASP A 83 8.26 -9.99 -3.39
CA ASP A 83 9.11 -11.13 -3.02
C ASP A 83 10.02 -11.61 -4.17
N ASN A 84 9.71 -11.25 -5.41
CA ASN A 84 10.53 -11.60 -6.58
C ASN A 84 11.76 -10.68 -6.77
N ASP A 85 11.85 -9.58 -6.03
CA ASP A 85 13.00 -8.66 -6.05
C ASP A 85 14.07 -9.01 -4.99
N LYS A 86 13.90 -10.14 -4.28
CA LYS A 86 14.98 -10.73 -3.50
C LYS A 86 16.05 -11.27 -4.47
N PRO A 87 17.33 -10.84 -4.36
CA PRO A 87 18.38 -11.46 -5.14
C PRO A 87 18.34 -12.96 -4.85
N ALA A 88 18.30 -13.78 -5.91
CA ALA A 88 18.45 -15.22 -5.77
C ALA A 88 19.72 -15.46 -4.95
N ILE A 89 19.57 -16.03 -3.76
CA ILE A 89 20.71 -16.45 -2.94
C ILE A 89 21.45 -17.48 -3.78
N LYS A 90 22.61 -17.09 -4.32
CA LYS A 90 23.58 -18.02 -4.91
C LYS A 90 24.37 -18.70 -3.81
#